data_AF-A0A2K2D643-F1
#
_entry.id   AF-A0A2K2D643-F1
#
_cell.length_a   1.000
_cell.length_b   1.000
_cell.length_c   1.000
_cell.angle_alpha   90.00
_cell.angle_beta   90.00
_cell.angle_gamma   90.00
#
_symmetry.space_group_name_H-M   'P 1'
#
loop_
_entity.id
_entity.type
_entity.pdbx_description
1 polymer ?
#
loop_
_entity_poly.entity_id
_entity_poly.type
_entity_poly.pdbx_seq_one_letter_code
_entity_poly.pdbx_strand_id
1 'polypeptide(L)'
;MDPSLAMTVCNNYNRLKKSLKTAARSFVKQSLKMESEPKLTLKILGCPVKHQLLREHLQGKRSVEVMEVYGHKINTIYNPTPDYTLVLQGIICFILMKHKSGFSWNGGFSIGDIEVINGNIFIITKPPQKFTDLEKLIEAMEKDFLTYAELFLDQPITMVLSSDHHKAHQVDGQYHVPYLTEFHELFKDMRNYCRIWSNDDLAESFRDLIRHHPFLKPPLVIAHFLSEIYSAWRSHDLEDADMIFKAIADEYAGWMCSLNLDNSMVYAVLTFKVKKMVAIRKEKESKGIIPEEDEEPWPPNLGSMVEFIRHLFNHGPDYSKEEGNLRLVQHEDGKIVPYGDKKPQKQLMRTLEETEVAAAVGVAKFVCKLILRLVETKCILGTWLLPMWKAYKNSSSSSTSIDERAMEQWDKWWQPDEEADEDDEE
;
A
#
# COMPACT_ATOMS: atom_id res chain seq x y z
N MET A 1 -25.36 23.62 3.58
CA MET A 1 -25.94 23.76 2.22
C MET A 1 -26.58 22.42 1.94
N ASP A 2 -27.84 22.37 1.51
CA ASP A 2 -28.50 21.10 1.17
C ASP A 2 -27.63 20.33 0.15
N PRO A 3 -27.23 19.06 0.42
CA PRO A 3 -26.42 18.26 -0.48
C PRO A 3 -27.10 18.06 -1.83
N SER A 4 -28.41 17.84 -1.88
CA SER A 4 -29.16 17.75 -3.14
C SER A 4 -29.01 19.02 -3.96
N LEU A 5 -29.03 20.19 -3.30
CA LEU A 5 -28.78 21.47 -3.94
C LEU A 5 -27.31 21.63 -4.37
N ALA A 6 -26.34 21.27 -3.53
CA ALA A 6 -24.92 21.31 -3.87
C ALA A 6 -24.60 20.39 -5.06
N MET A 7 -25.15 19.17 -5.07
CA MET A 7 -25.03 18.19 -6.15
C MET A 7 -25.73 18.65 -7.43
N THR A 8 -26.92 19.24 -7.31
CA THR A 8 -27.62 19.86 -8.45
C THR A 8 -26.79 21.00 -9.03
N VAL A 9 -26.19 21.83 -8.18
CA VAL A 9 -25.31 22.93 -8.57
C VAL A 9 -24.07 22.40 -9.26
N CYS A 10 -23.46 21.32 -8.78
CA CYS A 10 -22.25 20.73 -9.37
C CYS A 10 -22.54 20.07 -10.72
N ASN A 11 -23.53 19.19 -10.79
CA ASN A 11 -23.91 18.49 -12.02
C ASN A 11 -24.41 19.44 -13.11
N ASN A 12 -24.97 20.59 -12.73
CA ASN A 12 -25.49 21.60 -13.65
C ASN A 12 -24.71 22.91 -13.64
N TYR A 13 -23.49 22.96 -13.10
CA TYR A 13 -22.78 24.22 -12.85
C TYR A 13 -22.65 25.05 -14.11
N ASN A 14 -22.26 24.44 -15.24
CA ASN A 14 -22.13 25.14 -16.52
C ASN A 14 -23.44 25.80 -16.96
N ARG A 15 -24.59 25.16 -16.71
CA ARG A 15 -25.92 25.69 -17.00
C ARG A 15 -26.32 26.80 -16.01
N LEU A 16 -26.07 26.58 -14.71
CA LEU A 16 -26.48 27.45 -13.63
C LEU A 16 -25.58 28.67 -13.44
N LYS A 17 -24.33 28.64 -13.92
CA LYS A 17 -23.31 29.67 -13.73
C LYS A 17 -23.79 31.06 -14.13
N LYS A 18 -24.55 31.18 -15.22
CA LYS A 18 -25.09 32.47 -15.68
C LYS A 18 -26.15 32.98 -14.69
N SER A 19 -27.11 32.14 -14.32
CA SER A 19 -28.18 32.48 -13.38
C SER A 19 -27.65 32.82 -11.98
N LEU A 20 -26.69 32.04 -11.46
CA LEU A 20 -26.04 32.29 -10.18
C LEU A 20 -25.25 33.61 -10.19
N LYS A 21 -24.52 33.91 -11.27
CA LYS A 21 -23.85 35.21 -11.43
C LYS A 21 -24.85 36.37 -11.45
N THR A 22 -25.97 36.22 -12.16
CA THR A 22 -27.01 37.26 -12.22
C THR A 22 -27.64 37.48 -10.84
N ALA A 23 -28.00 36.41 -10.14
CA ALA A 23 -28.57 36.48 -8.80
C ALA A 23 -27.60 37.14 -7.81
N ALA A 24 -26.32 36.74 -7.82
CA ALA A 24 -25.28 37.33 -6.97
C ALA A 24 -25.04 38.82 -7.28
N ARG A 25 -25.01 39.21 -8.57
CA ARG A 25 -24.92 40.63 -8.95
C ARG A 25 -26.11 41.44 -8.47
N SER A 26 -27.32 40.89 -8.62
CA SER A 26 -28.55 41.56 -8.18
C SER A 26 -28.55 41.77 -6.68
N PHE A 27 -28.19 40.72 -5.92
CA PHE A 27 -28.04 40.78 -4.46
C PHE A 27 -27.01 41.84 -4.04
N VAL A 28 -25.78 41.78 -4.55
CA VAL A 28 -24.72 42.75 -4.19
C VAL A 28 -25.12 44.18 -4.55
N LYS A 29 -25.72 44.38 -5.73
CA LYS A 29 -26.19 45.71 -6.16
C LYS A 29 -27.24 46.27 -5.20
N GLN A 30 -28.19 45.44 -4.77
CA GLN A 30 -29.22 45.83 -3.80
C GLN A 30 -28.64 46.04 -2.40
N SER A 31 -27.85 45.11 -1.89
CA SER A 31 -27.29 45.15 -0.53
C SER A 31 -26.28 46.28 -0.33
N LEU A 32 -25.48 46.61 -1.35
CA LEU A 32 -24.47 47.67 -1.28
C LEU A 32 -24.91 48.99 -1.95
N LYS A 33 -26.17 49.08 -2.42
CA LYS A 33 -26.75 50.26 -3.09
C LYS A 33 -25.85 50.82 -4.20
N MET A 34 -25.27 49.95 -5.02
CA MET A 34 -24.37 50.38 -6.10
C MET A 34 -25.18 50.87 -7.31
N GLU A 35 -24.83 52.04 -7.84
CA GLU A 35 -25.45 52.57 -9.07
C GLU A 35 -24.99 51.79 -10.31
N SER A 36 -23.70 51.40 -10.35
CA SER A 36 -23.10 50.64 -11.44
C SER A 36 -23.14 49.11 -11.23
N GLU A 37 -23.09 48.35 -12.32
CA GLU A 37 -23.08 46.88 -12.24
C GLU A 37 -21.75 46.35 -11.65
N PRO A 38 -21.78 45.60 -10.53
CA PRO A 38 -20.55 45.17 -9.87
C PRO A 38 -19.82 44.09 -10.68
N LYS A 39 -18.51 44.26 -10.88
CA LYS A 39 -17.63 43.19 -11.41
C LYS A 39 -17.40 42.14 -10.33
N LEU A 40 -18.16 41.05 -10.40
CA LEU A 40 -18.05 39.94 -9.45
C LEU A 40 -17.45 38.69 -10.10
N THR A 41 -16.55 38.05 -9.36
CA THR A 41 -16.10 36.68 -9.62
C THR A 41 -16.77 35.77 -8.60
N LEU A 42 -17.75 34.99 -9.07
CA LEU A 42 -18.39 33.97 -8.24
C LEU A 42 -17.42 32.78 -8.12
N LYS A 43 -17.00 32.46 -6.90
CA LYS A 43 -16.34 31.21 -6.53
C LYS A 43 -17.25 30.50 -5.54
N ILE A 44 -17.70 29.30 -5.89
CA ILE A 44 -18.43 28.45 -4.95
C ILE A 44 -17.37 27.59 -4.25
N LEU A 45 -17.07 27.95 -3.01
CA LEU A 45 -16.10 27.21 -2.19
C LEU A 45 -16.79 25.97 -1.62
N GLY A 46 -16.07 24.84 -1.58
CA GLY A 46 -16.57 23.58 -1.01
C GLY A 46 -17.51 22.77 -1.92
N CYS A 47 -17.90 23.26 -3.10
CA CYS A 47 -18.65 22.46 -4.05
C CYS A 47 -17.74 21.42 -4.74
N PRO A 48 -18.19 20.17 -4.90
CA PRO A 48 -17.41 19.18 -5.64
C PRO A 48 -17.25 19.61 -7.11
N VAL A 49 -16.03 19.51 -7.61
CA VAL A 49 -15.69 19.85 -9.00
C VAL A 49 -16.07 18.70 -9.93
N LYS A 50 -16.15 17.48 -9.39
CA LYS A 50 -16.51 16.28 -10.13
C LYS A 50 -17.28 15.31 -9.24
N HIS A 51 -18.33 14.71 -9.80
CA HIS A 51 -19.12 13.64 -9.20
C HIS A 51 -19.47 12.63 -10.30
N GLN A 52 -19.32 11.35 -9.99
CA GLN A 52 -19.56 10.27 -10.93
C GLN A 52 -19.69 8.94 -10.17
N LEU A 53 -20.34 7.96 -10.79
CA LEU A 53 -20.36 6.60 -10.26
C LEU A 53 -18.96 5.98 -10.34
N LEU A 54 -18.65 5.03 -9.47
CA LEU A 54 -17.36 4.34 -9.49
C LEU A 54 -17.09 3.67 -10.83
N ARG A 55 -18.11 3.06 -11.45
CA ARG A 55 -17.99 2.46 -12.78
C ARG A 55 -17.50 3.46 -13.83
N GLU A 56 -18.01 4.69 -13.79
CA GLU A 56 -17.61 5.77 -14.69
C GLU A 56 -16.19 6.27 -14.36
N HIS A 57 -15.84 6.32 -13.06
CA HIS A 57 -14.48 6.66 -12.62
C HIS A 57 -13.44 5.68 -13.13
N LEU A 58 -13.76 4.39 -13.14
CA LEU A 58 -12.86 3.32 -13.56
C LEU A 58 -12.79 3.16 -15.09
N GLN A 59 -13.70 3.78 -15.85
CA GLN A 59 -13.75 3.62 -17.30
C GLN A 59 -12.46 4.11 -17.96
N GLY A 60 -11.77 3.21 -18.66
CA GLY A 60 -10.51 3.51 -19.36
C GLY A 60 -9.27 3.54 -18.47
N LYS A 61 -9.41 3.29 -17.16
CA LYS A 61 -8.27 3.16 -16.23
C LYS A 61 -7.80 1.72 -16.16
N ARG A 62 -6.50 1.51 -16.04
CA ARG A 62 -5.90 0.20 -15.80
C ARG A 62 -5.76 -0.05 -14.31
N SER A 63 -6.15 -1.24 -13.86
CA SER A 63 -5.96 -1.66 -12.46
C SER A 63 -4.49 -1.98 -12.15
N VAL A 64 -3.80 -2.59 -13.12
CA VAL A 64 -2.41 -3.02 -13.01
C VAL A 64 -1.62 -2.69 -14.26
N GLU A 65 -0.30 -2.57 -14.11
CA GLU A 65 0.66 -2.36 -15.21
C GLU A 65 1.84 -3.32 -15.09
N VAL A 66 2.39 -3.72 -16.24
CA VAL A 66 3.57 -4.60 -16.27
C VAL A 66 4.77 -3.85 -15.69
N MET A 67 5.46 -4.50 -14.76
CA MET A 67 6.74 -4.05 -14.25
C MET A 67 7.85 -4.95 -14.78
N GLU A 68 8.75 -4.38 -15.58
CA GLU A 68 9.97 -5.07 -15.98
C GLU A 68 10.94 -5.12 -14.81
N VAL A 69 11.32 -6.33 -14.39
CA VAL A 69 12.24 -6.56 -13.27
C VAL A 69 13.50 -7.26 -13.79
N TYR A 70 14.64 -6.60 -13.63
CA TYR A 70 15.92 -7.15 -14.07
C TYR A 70 16.19 -8.54 -13.47
N GLY A 71 16.75 -9.42 -14.31
CA GLY A 71 17.09 -10.79 -13.94
C GLY A 71 15.89 -11.73 -13.86
N HIS A 72 14.66 -11.22 -13.92
CA HIS A 72 13.44 -12.02 -13.90
C HIS A 72 13.08 -12.50 -15.31
N LYS A 73 12.90 -13.82 -15.49
CA LYS A 73 12.76 -14.43 -16.84
C LYS A 73 11.48 -15.23 -17.06
N ILE A 74 10.82 -15.66 -15.99
CA ILE A 74 9.75 -16.66 -16.08
C ILE A 74 8.37 -16.00 -15.97
N ASN A 75 8.17 -15.15 -14.96
CA ASN A 75 6.86 -14.61 -14.64
C ASN A 75 6.74 -13.15 -15.09
N THR A 76 5.60 -12.79 -15.69
CA THR A 76 5.29 -11.37 -15.86
C THR A 76 4.86 -10.82 -14.51
N ILE A 77 5.55 -9.79 -14.04
CA ILE A 77 5.22 -9.11 -12.79
C ILE A 77 4.38 -7.89 -13.11
N TYR A 78 3.32 -7.69 -12.33
CA TYR A 78 2.42 -6.56 -12.43
C TYR A 78 2.41 -5.80 -11.12
N ASN A 79 2.35 -4.47 -11.21
CA ASN A 79 2.08 -3.60 -10.07
C ASN A 79 0.70 -2.95 -10.21
N PRO A 80 -0.03 -2.75 -9.10
CA PRO A 80 -1.26 -1.98 -9.13
C PRO A 80 -0.95 -0.52 -9.46
N THR A 81 -1.81 0.12 -10.27
CA THR A 81 -1.60 1.52 -10.64
C THR A 81 -1.87 2.45 -9.46
N PRO A 82 -1.26 3.65 -9.41
CA PRO A 82 -1.56 4.67 -8.41
C PRO A 82 -3.05 5.01 -8.31
N ASP A 83 -3.73 5.13 -9.45
CA ASP A 83 -5.17 5.39 -9.52
C ASP A 83 -5.98 4.26 -8.91
N TYR A 84 -5.58 3.02 -9.16
CA TYR A 84 -6.29 1.86 -8.65
C TYR A 84 -6.08 1.67 -7.14
N THR A 85 -4.83 1.79 -6.67
CA THR A 85 -4.53 1.77 -5.23
C THR A 85 -5.27 2.86 -4.47
N LEU A 86 -5.43 4.06 -5.05
CA LEU A 86 -6.25 5.14 -4.48
C LEU A 86 -7.73 4.74 -4.33
N VAL A 87 -8.32 4.10 -5.35
CA VAL A 87 -9.70 3.60 -5.30
C VAL A 87 -9.85 2.53 -4.20
N LEU A 88 -8.94 1.56 -4.19
CA LEU A 88 -8.93 0.49 -3.19
C LEU A 88 -8.85 1.05 -1.77
N GLN A 89 -7.86 1.92 -1.51
CA GLN A 89 -7.68 2.57 -0.22
C GLN A 89 -8.89 3.43 0.16
N GLY A 90 -9.45 4.20 -0.78
CA GLY A 90 -10.57 5.08 -0.50
C GLY A 90 -11.83 4.34 -0.06
N ILE A 91 -12.17 3.26 -0.79
CA ILE A 91 -13.34 2.43 -0.47
C ILE A 91 -13.14 1.70 0.86
N ILE A 92 -11.97 1.09 1.08
CA ILE A 92 -11.73 0.38 2.35
C ILE A 92 -11.69 1.35 3.54
N CYS A 93 -11.16 2.57 3.37
CA CYS A 93 -11.23 3.60 4.41
C CYS A 93 -12.69 3.90 4.80
N PHE A 94 -13.57 4.11 3.81
CA PHE A 94 -14.99 4.35 4.08
C PHE A 94 -15.67 3.19 4.82
N ILE A 95 -15.41 1.96 4.38
CA ILE A 95 -15.93 0.74 5.04
C ILE A 95 -15.48 0.70 6.51
N LEU A 96 -14.18 0.88 6.77
CA LEU A 96 -13.62 0.86 8.13
C LEU A 96 -14.16 1.97 9.01
N MET A 97 -14.45 3.16 8.45
CA MET A 97 -15.09 4.26 9.17
C MET A 97 -16.51 3.90 9.64
N LYS A 98 -17.29 3.23 8.78
CA LYS A 98 -18.63 2.74 9.14
C LYS A 98 -18.58 1.63 10.18
N HIS A 99 -17.69 0.65 10.00
CA HIS A 99 -17.47 -0.42 10.98
C HIS A 99 -17.11 0.14 12.36
N LYS A 100 -16.21 1.13 12.42
CA LYS A 100 -15.84 1.82 13.67
C LYS A 100 -17.01 2.52 14.35
N SER A 101 -18.00 2.95 13.57
CA SER A 101 -19.22 3.61 14.06
C SER A 101 -20.34 2.63 14.39
N GLY A 102 -20.11 1.31 14.30
CA GLY A 102 -21.11 0.28 14.58
C GLY A 102 -22.05 -0.04 13.42
N PHE A 103 -21.67 0.31 12.19
CA PHE A 103 -22.47 0.09 10.99
C PHE A 103 -21.80 -0.90 10.04
N SER A 104 -22.60 -1.70 9.32
CA SER A 104 -22.12 -2.62 8.28
C SER A 104 -23.20 -2.84 7.22
N TRP A 105 -22.80 -3.22 6.00
CA TRP A 105 -23.74 -3.63 4.94
C TRP A 105 -24.00 -5.14 4.92
N ASN A 106 -23.31 -5.92 5.76
CA ASN A 106 -23.41 -7.38 5.81
C ASN A 106 -23.20 -8.02 4.42
N GLY A 107 -22.23 -7.50 3.65
CA GLY A 107 -21.94 -7.87 2.26
C GLY A 107 -22.91 -7.29 1.22
N GLY A 108 -23.84 -6.45 1.66
CA GLY A 108 -24.96 -5.99 0.86
C GLY A 108 -24.66 -4.78 -0.03
N PHE A 109 -23.46 -4.55 -0.53
CA PHE A 109 -23.16 -3.43 -1.45
C PHE A 109 -22.52 -3.90 -2.76
N SER A 110 -22.58 -3.06 -3.78
CA SER A 110 -22.06 -3.33 -5.12
C SER A 110 -21.30 -2.12 -5.67
N ILE A 111 -20.59 -2.29 -6.79
CA ILE A 111 -19.92 -1.18 -7.50
C ILE A 111 -20.90 -0.06 -7.88
N GLY A 112 -22.18 -0.39 -8.14
CA GLY A 112 -23.21 0.58 -8.48
C GLY A 112 -23.63 1.48 -7.33
N ASP A 113 -23.35 1.05 -6.09
CA ASP A 113 -23.67 1.80 -4.87
C ASP A 113 -22.54 2.76 -4.46
N ILE A 114 -21.49 2.90 -5.26
CA ILE A 114 -20.30 3.68 -4.90
C ILE A 114 -20.20 4.93 -5.78
N GLU A 115 -20.15 6.07 -5.12
CA GLU A 115 -19.92 7.37 -5.75
C GLU A 115 -18.50 7.87 -5.49
N VAL A 116 -17.95 8.55 -6.49
CA VAL A 116 -16.62 9.15 -6.43
C VAL A 116 -16.73 10.65 -6.60
N ILE A 117 -16.34 11.39 -5.56
CA ILE A 117 -16.38 12.84 -5.50
C ILE A 117 -14.94 13.37 -5.59
N ASN A 118 -14.71 14.34 -6.47
CA ASN A 118 -13.40 14.95 -6.77
C ASN A 118 -12.28 13.98 -7.16
N GLY A 119 -12.60 12.70 -7.37
CA GLY A 119 -11.64 11.66 -7.71
C GLY A 119 -10.93 11.01 -6.52
N ASN A 120 -11.19 11.46 -5.28
CA ASN A 120 -10.48 10.99 -4.08
C ASN A 120 -11.35 10.83 -2.83
N ILE A 121 -12.65 11.11 -2.93
CA ILE A 121 -13.64 10.84 -1.89
C ILE A 121 -14.55 9.74 -2.41
N PHE A 122 -14.69 8.66 -1.63
CA PHE A 122 -15.41 7.46 -2.00
C PHE A 122 -16.50 7.20 -0.97
N ILE A 123 -17.73 7.02 -1.43
CA ILE A 123 -18.90 6.89 -0.54
C ILE A 123 -19.75 5.73 -1.07
N ILE A 124 -20.10 4.79 -0.18
CA ILE A 124 -21.13 3.79 -0.44
C ILE A 124 -22.47 4.43 -0.08
N THR A 125 -23.26 4.78 -1.09
CA THR A 125 -24.52 5.51 -0.93
C THR A 125 -25.66 4.64 -0.41
N LYS A 126 -25.55 3.32 -0.58
CA LYS A 126 -26.49 2.37 0.00
C LYS A 126 -26.44 2.47 1.54
N PRO A 127 -27.59 2.62 2.23
CA PRO A 127 -27.61 2.72 3.68
C PRO A 127 -27.07 1.44 4.37
N PRO A 128 -26.12 1.55 5.32
CA PRO A 128 -25.71 0.42 6.14
C PRO A 128 -26.69 0.15 7.29
N GLN A 129 -26.61 -1.03 7.89
CA GLN A 129 -27.36 -1.41 9.09
C GLN A 129 -26.54 -1.10 10.34
N LYS A 130 -27.21 -0.64 11.41
CA LYS A 130 -26.60 -0.43 12.73
C LYS A 130 -26.64 -1.73 13.53
N PHE A 131 -25.51 -2.09 14.14
CA PHE A 131 -25.39 -3.26 15.01
C PHE A 131 -25.08 -2.80 16.44
N THR A 132 -25.86 -3.31 17.40
CA THR A 132 -25.65 -3.04 18.84
C THR A 132 -24.85 -4.14 19.54
N ASP A 133 -24.76 -5.32 18.92
CA ASP A 133 -24.01 -6.47 19.40
C ASP A 133 -22.69 -6.59 18.62
N LEU A 134 -21.57 -6.67 19.34
CA LEU A 134 -20.24 -6.68 18.75
C LEU A 134 -19.96 -7.95 17.95
N GLU A 135 -20.42 -9.12 18.40
CA GLU A 135 -20.20 -10.38 17.69
C GLU A 135 -20.92 -10.38 16.34
N LYS A 136 -22.19 -9.95 16.32
CA LYS A 136 -22.96 -9.77 15.08
C LYS A 136 -22.36 -8.72 14.16
N LEU A 137 -21.81 -7.63 14.71
CA LEU A 137 -21.10 -6.63 13.93
C LEU A 137 -19.87 -7.25 13.26
N ILE A 138 -19.06 -8.02 13.98
CA ILE A 138 -17.86 -8.67 13.41
C ILE A 138 -18.24 -9.64 12.29
N GLU A 139 -19.31 -10.44 12.45
CA GLU A 139 -19.81 -11.33 11.39
C GLU A 139 -20.29 -10.54 10.16
N ALA A 140 -20.92 -9.38 10.35
CA ALA A 140 -21.36 -8.52 9.25
C ALA A 140 -20.16 -7.83 8.55
N MET A 141 -19.16 -7.40 9.33
CA MET A 141 -17.91 -6.83 8.84
C MET A 141 -17.15 -7.83 7.96
N GLU A 142 -17.07 -9.10 8.37
CA GLU A 142 -16.46 -10.18 7.58
C GLU A 142 -17.06 -10.25 6.17
N LYS A 143 -18.39 -10.19 6.07
CA LYS A 143 -19.06 -10.21 4.76
C LYS A 143 -18.79 -8.96 3.94
N ASP A 144 -18.70 -7.79 4.56
CA ASP A 144 -18.31 -6.56 3.85
C ASP A 144 -16.89 -6.67 3.27
N PHE A 145 -15.95 -7.26 4.02
CA PHE A 145 -14.59 -7.49 3.54
C PHE A 145 -14.52 -8.53 2.42
N LEU A 146 -15.30 -9.60 2.51
CA LEU A 146 -15.43 -10.59 1.43
C LEU A 146 -15.99 -9.94 0.17
N THR A 147 -17.07 -9.16 0.29
CA THR A 147 -17.64 -8.41 -0.85
C THR A 147 -16.63 -7.42 -1.42
N TYR A 148 -15.86 -6.73 -0.59
CA TYR A 148 -14.77 -5.86 -1.06
C TYR A 148 -13.73 -6.65 -1.87
N ALA A 149 -13.29 -7.80 -1.36
CA ALA A 149 -12.31 -8.67 -2.04
C ALA A 149 -12.86 -9.17 -3.39
N GLU A 150 -14.10 -9.64 -3.43
CA GLU A 150 -14.76 -10.12 -4.65
C GLU A 150 -14.94 -9.01 -5.71
N LEU A 151 -15.35 -7.81 -5.29
CA LEU A 151 -15.59 -6.71 -6.22
C LEU A 151 -14.29 -6.08 -6.75
N PHE A 152 -13.24 -6.06 -5.92
CA PHE A 152 -12.07 -5.23 -6.20
C PHE A 152 -10.73 -5.96 -6.22
N LEU A 153 -10.59 -7.17 -5.69
CA LEU A 153 -9.31 -7.89 -5.74
C LEU A 153 -9.36 -9.06 -6.73
N ASP A 154 -10.53 -9.70 -6.88
CA ASP A 154 -10.73 -10.77 -7.86
C ASP A 154 -10.66 -10.29 -9.30
N GLN A 155 -11.03 -9.04 -9.58
CA GLN A 155 -10.96 -8.48 -10.94
C GLN A 155 -9.50 -8.38 -11.43
N PRO A 156 -8.53 -7.80 -10.70
CA PRO A 156 -7.11 -7.89 -11.04
C PRO A 156 -6.62 -9.32 -11.21
N ILE A 157 -7.00 -10.23 -10.29
CA ILE A 157 -6.65 -11.65 -10.38
C ILE A 157 -7.14 -12.22 -11.71
N THR A 158 -8.40 -11.99 -12.06
CA THR A 158 -9.02 -12.47 -13.30
C THR A 158 -8.43 -11.81 -14.54
N MET A 159 -8.14 -10.51 -14.53
CA MET A 159 -7.53 -9.80 -15.66
C MET A 159 -6.10 -10.28 -15.94
N VAL A 160 -5.31 -10.51 -14.89
CA VAL A 160 -3.99 -11.12 -14.99
C VAL A 160 -4.09 -12.54 -15.57
N LEU A 161 -5.15 -13.28 -15.24
CA LEU A 161 -5.43 -14.64 -15.75
C LEU A 161 -6.19 -14.70 -17.09
N SER A 162 -6.57 -13.57 -17.72
CA SER A 162 -7.43 -13.57 -18.92
C SER A 162 -6.97 -12.71 -20.10
N SER A 163 -5.87 -11.94 -19.97
CA SER A 163 -5.43 -11.02 -21.04
C SER A 163 -5.07 -11.74 -22.35
N ASP A 164 -5.51 -11.21 -23.51
CA ASP A 164 -5.30 -11.79 -24.86
C ASP A 164 -3.82 -11.99 -25.28
N HIS A 165 -2.86 -11.46 -24.51
CA HIS A 165 -1.45 -11.88 -24.59
C HIS A 165 -1.25 -13.39 -24.25
N HIS A 166 -2.25 -14.02 -23.63
CA HIS A 166 -2.34 -15.45 -23.32
C HIS A 166 -2.24 -16.38 -24.53
N LYS A 167 -2.60 -15.95 -25.74
CA LYS A 167 -2.65 -16.85 -26.91
C LYS A 167 -1.33 -17.00 -27.67
N ALA A 168 -0.36 -16.11 -27.44
CA ALA A 168 0.89 -16.10 -28.21
C ALA A 168 2.10 -16.67 -27.46
N HIS A 169 2.06 -16.76 -26.12
CA HIS A 169 3.21 -17.15 -25.29
C HIS A 169 2.82 -18.24 -24.27
N GLN A 170 2.26 -19.35 -24.74
CA GLN A 170 2.15 -20.58 -23.94
C GLN A 170 3.55 -21.18 -23.70
N VAL A 171 4.25 -20.67 -22.69
CA VAL A 171 5.35 -21.36 -22.02
C VAL A 171 5.26 -20.99 -20.55
N ASP A 172 4.60 -21.82 -19.73
CA ASP A 172 4.74 -21.94 -18.25
C ASP A 172 4.81 -20.68 -17.35
N GLY A 173 4.54 -19.47 -17.84
CA GLY A 173 4.67 -18.24 -17.08
C GLY A 173 3.55 -18.11 -16.05
N GLN A 174 3.88 -18.24 -14.76
CA GLN A 174 3.00 -17.77 -13.69
C GLN A 174 2.98 -16.24 -13.74
N TYR A 175 1.86 -15.63 -13.39
CA TYR A 175 1.76 -14.18 -13.27
C TYR A 175 1.82 -13.80 -11.81
N HIS A 176 2.44 -12.66 -11.50
CA HIS A 176 2.61 -12.25 -10.11
C HIS A 176 2.26 -10.79 -9.90
N VAL A 177 1.42 -10.53 -8.89
CA VAL A 177 1.16 -9.20 -8.35
C VAL A 177 1.63 -9.22 -6.90
N PRO A 178 2.76 -8.55 -6.55
CA PRO A 178 3.29 -8.56 -5.20
C PRO A 178 2.24 -8.21 -4.15
N TYR A 179 2.17 -8.96 -3.06
CA TYR A 179 1.29 -8.75 -1.90
C TYR A 179 -0.22 -8.87 -2.15
N LEU A 180 -0.68 -9.08 -3.40
CA LEU A 180 -2.11 -9.17 -3.71
C LEU A 180 -2.76 -10.37 -3.04
N THR A 181 -2.10 -11.54 -3.12
CA THR A 181 -2.60 -12.77 -2.49
C THR A 181 -2.72 -12.59 -0.99
N GLU A 182 -1.69 -12.04 -0.34
CA GLU A 182 -1.68 -11.78 1.09
C GLU A 182 -2.77 -10.79 1.50
N PHE A 183 -2.99 -9.74 0.71
CA PHE A 183 -4.04 -8.76 0.97
C PHE A 183 -5.44 -9.37 0.84
N HIS A 184 -5.62 -10.22 -0.15
CA HIS A 184 -6.86 -10.92 -0.40
C HIS A 184 -7.18 -11.93 0.71
N GLU A 185 -6.20 -12.75 1.10
CA GLU A 185 -6.36 -13.72 2.19
C GLU A 185 -6.61 -13.03 3.54
N LEU A 186 -6.04 -11.84 3.79
CA LEU A 186 -6.35 -11.05 4.99
C LEU A 186 -7.87 -10.81 5.16
N PHE A 187 -8.60 -10.58 4.07
CA PHE A 187 -10.05 -10.39 4.09
C PHE A 187 -10.83 -11.70 4.15
N LYS A 188 -10.33 -12.76 3.53
CA LYS A 188 -10.97 -14.10 3.58
C LYS A 188 -10.89 -14.74 4.96
N ASP A 189 -9.79 -14.52 5.65
CA ASP A 189 -9.53 -15.06 6.98
C ASP A 189 -9.98 -14.12 8.11
N MET A 190 -10.92 -13.20 7.84
CA MET A 190 -11.23 -12.13 8.78
C MET A 190 -11.71 -12.66 10.15
N ARG A 191 -12.41 -13.79 10.16
CA ARG A 191 -12.86 -14.49 11.37
C ARG A 191 -11.71 -14.94 12.28
N ASN A 192 -10.54 -15.24 11.72
CA ASN A 192 -9.37 -15.61 12.52
C ASN A 192 -8.85 -14.43 13.37
N TYR A 193 -9.26 -13.20 13.04
CA TYR A 193 -8.87 -11.99 13.75
C TYR A 193 -9.95 -11.49 14.73
N CYS A 194 -10.99 -12.27 15.05
CA CYS A 194 -12.05 -11.86 16.00
C CYS A 194 -11.48 -11.32 17.33
N ARG A 195 -10.40 -11.92 17.85
CA ARG A 195 -9.74 -11.46 19.10
C ARG A 195 -9.13 -10.06 18.97
N ILE A 196 -8.67 -9.69 17.78
CA ILE A 196 -8.14 -8.35 17.49
C ILE A 196 -9.28 -7.33 17.52
N TRP A 197 -10.43 -7.68 16.92
CA TRP A 197 -11.61 -6.81 16.88
C TRP A 197 -12.26 -6.57 18.25
N SER A 198 -12.12 -7.51 19.19
CA SER A 198 -12.62 -7.36 20.56
C SER A 198 -11.78 -6.44 21.45
N ASN A 199 -10.64 -5.93 20.98
CA ASN A 199 -9.77 -5.02 21.73
C ASN A 199 -9.59 -3.71 20.96
N ASP A 200 -10.10 -2.60 21.48
CA ASP A 200 -10.15 -1.32 20.75
C ASP A 200 -8.78 -0.85 20.23
N ASP A 201 -7.72 -0.96 21.03
CA ASP A 201 -6.36 -0.57 20.63
C ASP A 201 -5.82 -1.43 19.49
N LEU A 202 -6.01 -2.76 19.59
CA LEU A 202 -5.57 -3.71 18.56
C LEU A 202 -6.41 -3.55 17.30
N ALA A 203 -7.73 -3.36 17.45
CA ALA A 203 -8.64 -3.09 16.34
C ALA A 203 -8.21 -1.82 15.59
N GLU A 204 -7.86 -0.72 16.27
CA GLU A 204 -7.40 0.48 15.57
C GLU A 204 -6.07 0.26 14.84
N SER A 205 -5.13 -0.44 15.47
CA SER A 205 -3.85 -0.79 14.83
C SER A 205 -4.04 -1.69 13.60
N PHE A 206 -5.02 -2.58 13.67
CA PHE A 206 -5.36 -3.49 12.57
C PHE A 206 -6.12 -2.79 11.44
N ARG A 207 -7.02 -1.84 11.75
CA ARG A 207 -7.61 -0.93 10.75
C ARG A 207 -6.52 -0.17 10.01
N ASP A 208 -5.52 0.34 10.73
CA ASP A 208 -4.36 1.01 10.14
C ASP A 208 -3.55 0.08 9.22
N LEU A 209 -3.34 -1.19 9.61
CA LEU A 209 -2.70 -2.19 8.76
C LEU A 209 -3.49 -2.42 7.46
N ILE A 210 -4.81 -2.57 7.54
CA ILE A 210 -5.67 -2.80 6.37
C ILE A 210 -5.57 -1.60 5.40
N ARG A 211 -5.65 -0.36 5.91
CA ARG A 211 -5.55 0.88 5.09
C ARG A 211 -4.19 1.05 4.42
N HIS A 212 -3.14 0.51 5.05
CA HIS A 212 -1.77 0.71 4.63
C HIS A 212 -1.05 -0.59 4.31
N HIS A 213 -1.79 -1.62 3.92
CA HIS A 213 -1.23 -2.92 3.58
C HIS A 213 -0.16 -2.77 2.48
N PRO A 214 0.93 -3.57 2.49
CA PRO A 214 2.00 -3.48 1.49
C PRO A 214 1.52 -3.46 0.03
N PHE A 215 0.46 -4.23 -0.29
CA PHE A 215 -0.17 -4.20 -1.61
C PHE A 215 -0.59 -2.80 -2.10
N LEU A 216 -0.93 -1.91 -1.18
CA LEU A 216 -1.39 -0.55 -1.47
C LEU A 216 -0.25 0.49 -1.43
N LYS A 217 1.01 0.04 -1.32
CA LYS A 217 2.17 0.91 -1.09
C LYS A 217 3.19 0.77 -2.22
N PRO A 218 3.92 1.85 -2.56
CA PRO A 218 5.01 1.76 -3.51
C PRO A 218 6.11 0.80 -3.04
N PRO A 219 6.72 0.01 -3.93
CA PRO A 219 7.84 -0.88 -3.63
C PRO A 219 8.95 -0.20 -2.81
N LEU A 220 9.36 1.01 -3.20
CA LEU A 220 10.42 1.75 -2.52
C LEU A 220 10.07 2.10 -1.06
N VAL A 221 8.80 2.38 -0.79
CA VAL A 221 8.30 2.70 0.56
C VAL A 221 8.34 1.46 1.45
N ILE A 222 8.01 0.29 0.88
CA ILE A 222 8.09 -1.00 1.57
C ILE A 222 9.56 -1.35 1.88
N ALA A 223 10.46 -1.24 0.90
CA ALA A 223 11.89 -1.49 1.09
C ALA A 223 12.51 -0.60 2.17
N HIS A 224 12.15 0.68 2.18
CA HIS A 224 12.60 1.62 3.21
C HIS A 224 12.08 1.21 4.59
N PHE A 225 10.78 0.93 4.72
CA PHE A 225 10.20 0.51 6.00
C PHE A 225 10.84 -0.78 6.54
N LEU A 226 11.09 -1.76 5.69
CA LEU A 226 11.80 -2.99 6.07
C LEU A 226 13.26 -2.70 6.49
N SER A 227 13.95 -1.79 5.79
CA SER A 227 15.31 -1.39 6.17
C SER A 227 15.36 -0.69 7.54
N GLU A 228 14.34 0.10 7.85
CA GLU A 228 14.18 0.76 9.15
C GLU A 228 13.87 -0.25 10.27
N ILE A 229 13.00 -1.23 10.02
CA ILE A 229 12.75 -2.37 10.93
C ILE A 229 14.05 -3.11 11.24
N TYR A 230 14.87 -3.41 10.22
CA TYR A 230 16.17 -4.05 10.42
C TYR A 230 17.11 -3.17 11.27
N SER A 231 17.13 -1.86 11.02
CA SER A 231 17.99 -0.93 11.75
C SER A 231 17.58 -0.83 13.21
N ALA A 232 16.28 -0.77 13.51
CA ALA A 232 15.77 -0.88 14.87
C ALA A 232 16.19 -2.21 15.52
N TRP A 233 16.05 -3.32 14.80
CA TRP A 233 16.37 -4.66 15.32
C TRP A 233 17.83 -4.79 15.71
N ARG A 234 18.74 -4.30 14.85
CA ARG A 234 20.19 -4.32 15.09
C ARG A 234 20.68 -3.34 16.15
N SER A 235 19.87 -2.34 16.50
CA SER A 235 20.24 -1.31 17.48
C SER A 235 19.90 -1.71 18.91
N HIS A 236 19.14 -2.78 19.11
CA HIS A 236 18.75 -3.27 20.43
C HIS A 236 19.67 -4.37 20.93
N ASP A 237 19.92 -4.36 22.24
CA ASP A 237 20.56 -5.46 22.95
C ASP A 237 19.51 -6.43 23.51
N LEU A 238 19.91 -7.64 23.92
CA LEU A 238 18.96 -8.65 24.43
C LEU A 238 18.30 -8.23 25.75
N GLU A 239 18.89 -7.25 26.45
CA GLU A 239 18.43 -6.76 27.74
C GLU A 239 17.41 -5.60 27.63
N ASP A 240 17.12 -5.13 26.42
CA ASP A 240 16.19 -4.01 26.19
C ASP A 240 14.73 -4.40 26.44
N ALA A 241 13.97 -3.49 27.07
CA ALA A 241 12.57 -3.68 27.44
C ALA A 241 11.63 -3.97 26.24
N ASP A 242 12.05 -3.66 25.01
CA ASP A 242 11.32 -3.93 23.76
C ASP A 242 11.66 -5.32 23.14
N MET A 243 12.09 -6.28 23.96
CA MET A 243 12.45 -7.66 23.59
C MET A 243 11.41 -8.37 22.70
N ILE A 244 10.13 -8.03 22.79
CA ILE A 244 9.06 -8.66 21.99
C ILE A 244 9.35 -8.49 20.49
N PHE A 245 9.91 -7.35 20.08
CA PHE A 245 10.30 -7.11 18.70
C PHE A 245 11.39 -8.07 18.21
N LYS A 246 12.39 -8.38 19.06
CA LYS A 246 13.42 -9.39 18.76
C LYS A 246 12.83 -10.79 18.67
N ALA A 247 11.95 -11.15 19.60
CA ALA A 247 11.28 -12.44 19.56
C ALA A 247 10.52 -12.66 18.24
N ILE A 248 9.88 -11.61 17.71
CA ILE A 248 9.23 -11.65 16.39
C ILE A 248 10.26 -11.80 15.26
N ALA A 249 11.36 -11.06 15.30
CA ALA A 249 12.42 -11.18 14.29
C ALA A 249 13.04 -12.59 14.28
N ASP A 250 13.17 -13.22 15.45
CA ASP A 250 13.71 -14.57 15.60
C ASP A 250 12.68 -15.68 15.31
N GLU A 251 11.40 -15.34 15.05
CA GLU A 251 10.38 -16.32 14.65
C GLU A 251 10.80 -17.04 13.36
N TYR A 252 10.79 -18.38 13.41
CA TYR A 252 11.02 -19.22 12.24
C TYR A 252 9.95 -18.96 11.16
N ALA A 253 10.43 -18.75 9.94
CA ALA A 253 9.61 -18.46 8.77
C ALA A 253 9.91 -19.38 7.58
N GLY A 254 11.07 -20.06 7.53
CA GLY A 254 11.40 -20.95 6.40
C GLY A 254 11.40 -20.22 5.04
N TRP A 255 11.69 -18.92 5.06
CA TRP A 255 11.42 -18.02 3.94
C TRP A 255 12.27 -18.29 2.70
N MET A 256 13.48 -18.81 2.90
CA MET A 256 14.39 -19.18 1.83
C MET A 256 13.80 -20.18 0.83
N CYS A 257 12.96 -21.11 1.29
CA CYS A 257 12.33 -22.11 0.42
C CYS A 257 11.32 -21.51 -0.56
N SER A 258 10.86 -20.28 -0.34
CA SER A 258 9.90 -19.58 -1.21
C SER A 258 10.56 -18.56 -2.14
N LEU A 259 11.88 -18.35 -2.04
CA LEU A 259 12.60 -17.41 -2.91
C LEU A 259 12.61 -17.89 -4.36
N ASN A 260 12.41 -16.94 -5.28
CA ASN A 260 12.62 -17.19 -6.70
C ASN A 260 14.13 -17.06 -7.03
N LEU A 261 14.81 -18.20 -7.04
CA LEU A 261 16.24 -18.29 -7.36
C LEU A 261 16.55 -18.15 -8.86
N ASP A 262 15.52 -18.13 -9.73
CA ASP A 262 15.70 -17.91 -11.16
C ASP A 262 15.96 -16.44 -11.50
N ASN A 263 15.66 -15.52 -10.57
CA ASN A 263 16.11 -14.15 -10.69
C ASN A 263 17.62 -14.04 -10.40
N SER A 264 18.39 -13.70 -11.43
CA SER A 264 19.86 -13.67 -11.34
C SER A 264 20.41 -12.66 -10.33
N MET A 265 19.72 -11.53 -10.14
CA MET A 265 20.11 -10.52 -9.16
C MET A 265 19.86 -11.03 -7.73
N VAL A 266 18.67 -11.59 -7.48
CA VAL A 266 18.30 -12.23 -6.19
C VAL A 266 19.31 -13.32 -5.83
N TYR A 267 19.62 -14.21 -6.77
CA TYR A 267 20.59 -15.28 -6.58
C TYR A 267 22.01 -14.75 -6.27
N ALA A 268 22.46 -13.72 -7.00
CA ALA A 268 23.78 -13.14 -6.80
C ALA A 268 23.93 -12.52 -5.41
N VAL A 269 22.90 -11.79 -4.93
CA VAL A 269 22.90 -11.21 -3.58
C VAL A 269 22.85 -12.28 -2.50
N LEU A 270 22.00 -13.30 -2.66
CA LEU A 270 21.90 -14.39 -1.70
C LEU A 270 23.24 -15.10 -1.51
N THR A 271 23.93 -15.41 -2.62
CA THR A 271 25.23 -16.09 -2.61
C THR A 271 26.40 -15.20 -2.21
N PHE A 272 26.27 -13.87 -2.31
CA PHE A 272 27.33 -12.94 -1.90
C PHE A 272 27.71 -13.09 -0.43
N LYS A 273 26.72 -13.11 0.47
CA LYS A 273 26.98 -13.25 1.92
C LYS A 273 27.66 -14.58 2.22
N VAL A 274 27.19 -15.67 1.60
CA VAL A 274 27.79 -17.01 1.70
C VAL A 274 29.26 -16.98 1.27
N LYS A 275 29.56 -16.44 0.08
CA LYS A 275 30.93 -16.34 -0.45
C LYS A 275 31.84 -15.51 0.46
N LYS A 276 31.32 -14.40 1.00
CA LYS A 276 32.05 -13.54 1.94
C LYS A 276 32.40 -14.27 3.24
N MET A 277 31.45 -15.01 3.81
CA MET A 277 31.70 -15.81 5.03
C MET A 277 32.72 -16.92 4.79
N VAL A 278 32.63 -17.64 3.67
CA VAL A 278 33.63 -18.64 3.28
C VAL A 278 35.02 -18.02 3.13
N ALA A 279 35.13 -16.83 2.53
CA ALA A 279 36.41 -16.13 2.39
C ALA A 279 37.00 -15.72 3.75
N ILE A 280 36.19 -15.15 4.65
CA ILE A 280 36.60 -14.78 6.00
C ILE A 280 37.07 -16.01 6.79
N ARG A 281 36.34 -17.13 6.67
CA ARG A 281 36.70 -18.39 7.32
C ARG A 281 38.08 -18.88 6.85
N LYS A 282 38.30 -18.93 5.54
CA LYS A 282 39.60 -19.31 4.96
C LYS A 282 40.75 -18.39 5.42
N GLU A 283 40.47 -17.10 5.60
CA GLU A 283 41.45 -16.14 6.13
C GLU A 283 41.75 -16.38 7.62
N LYS A 284 40.74 -16.69 8.44
CA LYS A 284 40.93 -17.05 9.85
C LYS A 284 41.71 -18.36 9.99
N GLU A 285 41.37 -19.37 9.20
CA GLU A 285 42.06 -20.66 9.17
C GLU A 285 43.54 -20.52 8.75
N SER A 286 43.84 -19.68 7.75
CA SER A 286 45.23 -19.41 7.34
C SER A 286 46.04 -18.67 8.40
N LYS A 287 45.38 -17.97 9.33
CA LYS A 287 45.96 -17.34 10.53
C LYS A 287 45.99 -18.26 11.75
N GLY A 288 45.60 -19.53 11.62
CA GLY A 288 45.58 -20.52 12.70
C GLY A 288 44.46 -20.29 13.73
N ILE A 289 43.45 -19.48 13.40
CA ILE A 289 42.29 -19.22 14.26
C ILE A 289 41.24 -20.29 13.97
N ILE A 290 40.80 -21.03 15.01
CA ILE A 290 39.69 -21.98 14.91
C ILE A 290 38.40 -21.17 14.74
N PRO A 291 37.65 -21.33 13.64
CA PRO A 291 36.35 -20.69 13.48
C PRO A 291 35.38 -21.21 14.55
N GLU A 292 34.63 -20.30 15.19
CA GLU A 292 33.46 -20.67 15.99
C GLU A 292 32.40 -21.36 15.10
N GLU A 293 31.46 -22.12 15.71
CA GLU A 293 30.42 -22.89 15.01
C GLU A 293 29.77 -22.09 13.86
N ASP A 294 29.47 -22.80 12.78
CA ASP A 294 29.03 -22.23 11.50
C ASP A 294 27.77 -21.36 11.68
N GLU A 295 27.96 -20.05 11.80
CA GLU A 295 26.86 -19.09 11.64
C GLU A 295 26.23 -19.33 10.25
N GLU A 296 24.96 -19.72 10.24
CA GLU A 296 24.22 -19.83 9.00
C GLU A 296 24.12 -18.43 8.38
N PRO A 297 24.53 -18.24 7.10
CA PRO A 297 24.55 -16.91 6.48
C PRO A 297 23.16 -16.27 6.43
N TRP A 298 22.12 -17.09 6.34
CA TRP A 298 20.73 -16.68 6.29
C TRP A 298 19.91 -17.61 7.20
N PRO A 299 19.83 -17.35 8.51
CA PRO A 299 18.95 -18.11 9.38
C PRO A 299 17.50 -18.08 8.85
N PRO A 300 16.71 -19.14 9.04
CA PRO A 300 15.35 -19.23 8.49
C PRO A 300 14.31 -18.42 9.28
N ASN A 301 14.70 -17.29 9.89
CA ASN A 301 13.84 -16.41 10.69
C ASN A 301 13.47 -15.11 9.95
N LEU A 302 12.51 -14.35 10.49
CA LEU A 302 12.01 -13.12 9.88
C LEU A 302 13.07 -12.00 9.83
N GLY A 303 13.94 -11.87 10.84
CA GLY A 303 15.00 -10.87 10.89
C GLY A 303 16.01 -11.04 9.75
N SER A 304 16.42 -12.28 9.50
CA SER A 304 17.28 -12.67 8.37
C SER A 304 16.62 -12.39 7.01
N MET A 305 15.31 -12.60 6.88
CA MET A 305 14.57 -12.20 5.67
C MET A 305 14.62 -10.69 5.44
N VAL A 306 14.39 -9.88 6.48
CA VAL A 306 14.46 -8.41 6.37
C VAL A 306 15.89 -7.97 6.02
N GLU A 307 16.91 -8.59 6.64
CA GLU A 307 18.31 -8.35 6.29
C GLU A 307 18.57 -8.67 4.81
N PHE A 308 18.05 -9.78 4.30
CA PHE A 308 18.20 -10.17 2.91
C PHE A 308 17.59 -9.14 1.96
N ILE A 309 16.37 -8.67 2.22
CA ILE A 309 15.71 -7.64 1.40
C ILE A 309 16.55 -6.35 1.40
N ARG A 310 17.08 -5.95 2.56
CA ARG A 310 18.00 -4.80 2.67
C ARG A 310 19.27 -5.00 1.85
N HIS A 311 19.86 -6.20 1.90
CA HIS A 311 21.02 -6.54 1.08
C HIS A 311 20.72 -6.50 -0.41
N LEU A 312 19.52 -6.93 -0.82
CA LEU A 312 19.08 -6.86 -2.21
C LEU A 312 18.93 -5.41 -2.66
N PHE A 313 18.39 -4.53 -1.82
CA PHE A 313 18.30 -3.10 -2.10
C PHE A 313 19.69 -2.45 -2.23
N ASN A 314 20.63 -2.80 -1.34
CA ASN A 314 21.96 -2.20 -1.31
C ASN A 314 22.91 -2.74 -2.39
N HIS A 315 22.81 -4.02 -2.73
CA HIS A 315 23.77 -4.71 -3.60
C HIS A 315 23.18 -5.17 -4.94
N GLY A 316 21.86 -5.26 -5.07
CA GLY A 316 21.17 -5.60 -6.32
C GLY A 316 21.57 -4.73 -7.51
N PRO A 317 21.74 -3.40 -7.35
CA PRO A 317 22.24 -2.53 -8.42
C PRO A 317 23.62 -2.97 -8.94
N ASP A 318 24.53 -3.41 -8.07
CA ASP A 318 25.86 -3.86 -8.49
C ASP A 318 25.81 -5.16 -9.31
N TYR A 319 24.89 -6.06 -8.95
CA TYR A 319 24.68 -7.33 -9.65
C TYR A 319 23.81 -7.23 -10.92
N SER A 320 23.41 -6.02 -11.28
CA SER A 320 22.67 -5.73 -12.52
C SER A 320 23.48 -4.89 -13.51
N LYS A 321 24.79 -4.75 -13.30
CA LYS A 321 25.71 -4.14 -14.27
C LYS A 321 26.14 -5.17 -15.32
N GLU A 322 26.44 -4.71 -16.53
CA GLU A 322 27.04 -5.56 -17.59
C GLU A 322 28.30 -6.28 -17.10
N GLU A 323 28.49 -7.54 -17.48
CA GLU A 323 29.70 -8.29 -17.12
C GLU A 323 30.95 -7.63 -17.73
N GLY A 324 31.90 -7.21 -16.88
CA GLY A 324 33.17 -6.65 -17.34
C GLY A 324 33.87 -5.79 -16.28
N ASN A 325 35.02 -6.23 -15.78
CA ASN A 325 35.75 -5.50 -14.75
C ASN A 325 36.24 -4.13 -15.27
N LEU A 326 35.55 -3.05 -14.88
CA LEU A 326 36.14 -1.72 -14.85
C LEU A 326 37.17 -1.72 -13.73
N ARG A 327 38.45 -1.74 -14.09
CA ARG A 327 39.51 -1.49 -13.11
C ARG A 327 39.75 0.01 -13.09
N LEU A 328 39.64 0.63 -11.93
CA LEU A 328 40.03 2.02 -11.72
C LEU A 328 41.50 2.03 -11.28
N VAL A 329 42.31 2.91 -11.87
CA VAL A 329 43.69 3.15 -11.44
C VAL A 329 43.77 4.57 -10.91
N GLN A 330 44.35 4.69 -9.71
CA GLN A 330 44.72 5.98 -9.15
C GLN A 330 46.14 6.32 -9.64
N HIS A 331 46.26 7.44 -10.36
CA HIS A 331 47.55 7.98 -10.77
C HIS A 331 48.25 8.67 -9.59
N GLU A 332 49.56 8.91 -9.73
CA GLU A 332 50.39 9.58 -8.73
C GLU A 332 49.91 11.00 -8.36
N ASP A 333 49.11 11.64 -9.23
CA ASP A 333 48.47 12.92 -9.01
C ASP A 333 47.12 12.84 -8.25
N GLY A 334 46.72 11.63 -7.83
CA GLY A 334 45.48 11.35 -7.14
C GLY A 334 44.25 11.19 -8.04
N LYS A 335 44.39 11.38 -9.38
CA LYS A 335 43.27 11.17 -10.30
C LYS A 335 42.95 9.70 -10.47
N ILE A 336 41.67 9.38 -10.37
CA ILE A 336 41.14 8.03 -10.60
C ILE A 336 40.62 7.97 -12.03
N VAL A 337 41.23 7.15 -12.89
CA VAL A 337 40.78 6.94 -14.27
C VAL A 337 40.56 5.45 -14.56
N PRO A 338 39.71 5.09 -15.53
CA PRO A 338 39.57 3.71 -15.98
C PRO A 338 40.89 3.17 -16.55
N TYR A 339 41.23 1.92 -16.22
CA TYR A 339 42.35 1.21 -16.81
C TYR A 339 42.04 0.87 -18.28
N GLY A 340 42.67 1.61 -19.20
CA GLY A 340 42.47 1.49 -20.64
C GLY A 340 41.17 2.14 -21.14
N ASP A 341 40.79 1.88 -22.38
CA ASP A 341 39.58 2.43 -23.02
C ASP A 341 38.25 1.82 -22.52
N LYS A 342 38.26 1.22 -21.32
CA LYS A 342 37.10 0.55 -20.75
C LYS A 342 36.10 1.60 -20.25
N LYS A 343 34.94 1.65 -20.89
CA LYS A 343 33.81 2.50 -20.48
C LYS A 343 33.20 1.99 -19.17
N PRO A 344 32.64 2.88 -18.32
CA PRO A 344 31.85 2.49 -17.15
C PRO A 344 30.86 1.37 -17.50
N GLN A 345 30.73 0.35 -16.65
CA GLN A 345 29.75 -0.70 -16.85
C GLN A 345 28.34 -0.09 -16.89
N LYS A 346 27.54 -0.49 -17.87
CA LYS A 346 26.16 -0.03 -17.97
C LYS A 346 25.31 -0.70 -16.89
N GLN A 347 24.53 0.11 -16.17
CA GLN A 347 23.48 -0.37 -15.28
C GLN A 347 22.30 -0.89 -16.12
N LEU A 348 21.90 -2.15 -15.93
CA LEU A 348 20.82 -2.78 -16.70
C LEU A 348 19.45 -2.72 -16.00
N MET A 349 19.44 -2.75 -14.67
CA MET A 349 18.26 -2.39 -13.87
C MET A 349 17.93 -0.91 -14.09
N ARG A 350 16.64 -0.58 -14.24
CA ARG A 350 16.16 0.77 -14.55
C ARG A 350 15.75 1.55 -13.30
N THR A 351 15.17 0.88 -12.31
CA THR A 351 14.71 1.52 -11.06
C THR A 351 15.09 0.72 -9.82
N LEU A 352 15.21 1.39 -8.68
CA LEU A 352 15.45 0.70 -7.39
C LEU A 352 14.25 -0.15 -6.96
N GLU A 353 13.04 0.17 -7.43
CA GLU A 353 11.82 -0.59 -7.14
C GLU A 353 11.93 -2.05 -7.61
N GLU A 354 12.68 -2.30 -8.69
CA GLU A 354 12.92 -3.66 -9.20
C GLU A 354 13.54 -4.58 -8.14
N THR A 355 14.32 -4.04 -7.20
CA THR A 355 14.93 -4.84 -6.13
C THR A 355 13.89 -5.36 -5.14
N GLU A 356 13.00 -4.49 -4.69
CA GLU A 356 11.96 -4.87 -3.73
C GLU A 356 10.96 -5.82 -4.38
N VAL A 357 10.54 -5.53 -5.61
CA VAL A 357 9.60 -6.37 -6.33
C VAL A 357 10.21 -7.74 -6.65
N ALA A 358 11.50 -7.81 -7.00
CA ALA A 358 12.19 -9.10 -7.20
C ALA A 358 12.18 -9.97 -5.92
N ALA A 359 12.34 -9.37 -4.74
CA ALA A 359 12.22 -10.10 -3.48
C ALA A 359 10.76 -10.49 -3.21
N ALA A 360 9.83 -9.55 -3.36
CA ALA A 360 8.42 -9.71 -2.99
C ALA A 360 7.77 -10.93 -3.66
N VAL A 361 8.18 -11.27 -4.90
CA VAL A 361 7.75 -12.48 -5.60
C VAL A 361 7.89 -13.76 -4.76
N GLY A 362 8.91 -13.85 -3.91
CA GLY A 362 9.13 -15.01 -3.04
C GLY A 362 8.82 -14.77 -1.56
N VAL A 363 8.85 -13.52 -1.10
CA VAL A 363 8.81 -13.21 0.35
C VAL A 363 7.60 -12.41 0.82
N ALA A 364 6.66 -12.04 -0.06
CA ALA A 364 5.49 -11.22 0.28
C ALA A 364 4.72 -11.74 1.52
N LYS A 365 4.38 -13.03 1.55
CA LYS A 365 3.72 -13.68 2.70
C LYS A 365 4.44 -13.49 4.03
N PHE A 366 5.77 -13.48 4.03
CA PHE A 366 6.56 -13.37 5.25
C PHE A 366 6.70 -11.91 5.70
N VAL A 367 6.76 -10.97 4.75
CA VAL A 367 6.67 -9.54 5.03
C VAL A 367 5.31 -9.21 5.65
N CYS A 368 4.21 -9.67 5.06
CA CYS A 368 2.87 -9.46 5.63
C CYS A 368 2.73 -10.14 7.00
N LYS A 369 3.26 -11.36 7.17
CA LYS A 369 3.31 -12.03 8.48
C LYS A 369 4.06 -11.18 9.49
N LEU A 370 5.26 -10.69 9.18
CA LEU A 370 6.05 -9.84 10.07
C LEU A 370 5.23 -8.62 10.52
N ILE A 371 4.66 -7.85 9.58
CA ILE A 371 3.91 -6.63 9.90
C ILE A 371 2.68 -6.96 10.76
N LEU A 372 1.95 -8.03 10.45
CA LEU A 372 0.82 -8.49 11.24
C LEU A 372 1.25 -8.83 12.68
N ARG A 373 2.35 -9.57 12.86
CA ARG A 373 2.88 -9.90 14.19
C ARG A 373 3.28 -8.65 14.97
N LEU A 374 3.85 -7.63 14.31
CA LEU A 374 4.18 -6.34 14.92
C LEU A 374 2.93 -5.56 15.38
N VAL A 375 1.81 -5.71 14.67
CA VAL A 375 0.52 -5.13 15.05
C VAL A 375 -0.10 -5.88 16.23
N GLU A 376 -0.16 -7.21 16.17
CA GLU A 376 -0.72 -8.07 17.23
C GLU A 376 -0.02 -7.90 18.57
N THR A 377 1.28 -7.64 18.54
CA THR A 377 2.11 -7.43 19.73
C THR A 377 2.23 -5.97 20.15
N LYS A 378 1.57 -5.05 19.44
CA LYS A 378 1.66 -3.59 19.62
C LYS A 378 3.08 -3.01 19.44
N CYS A 379 4.07 -3.80 19.01
CA CYS A 379 5.44 -3.33 18.74
C CYS A 379 5.46 -2.18 17.74
N ILE A 380 4.56 -2.17 16.76
CA ILE A 380 4.47 -1.11 15.74
C ILE A 380 4.10 0.27 16.32
N LEU A 381 3.49 0.28 17.51
CA LEU A 381 3.15 1.50 18.25
C LEU A 381 4.22 1.87 19.31
N GLY A 382 5.23 1.03 19.49
CA GLY A 382 6.36 1.28 20.38
C GLY A 382 7.20 2.46 19.94
N THR A 383 7.99 3.01 20.87
CA THR A 383 8.76 4.25 20.70
C THR A 383 9.63 4.27 19.43
N TRP A 384 10.19 3.12 19.05
CA TRP A 384 11.13 3.00 17.93
C TRP A 384 10.45 2.82 16.58
N LEU A 385 9.40 1.99 16.51
CA LEU A 385 8.72 1.71 15.25
C LEU A 385 7.64 2.74 14.92
N LEU A 386 7.09 3.44 15.91
CA LEU A 386 6.01 4.40 15.69
C LEU A 386 6.38 5.53 14.70
N PRO A 387 7.58 6.16 14.77
CA PRO A 387 7.99 7.15 13.77
C PRO A 387 8.09 6.55 12.35
N MET A 388 8.65 5.35 12.24
CA MET A 388 8.82 4.62 10.97
C MET A 388 7.47 4.25 10.37
N TRP A 389 6.55 3.76 11.21
CA TRP A 389 5.19 3.45 10.84
C TRP A 389 4.44 4.69 10.36
N LYS A 390 4.54 5.82 11.08
CA LYS A 390 3.95 7.09 10.63
C LYS A 390 4.48 7.53 9.27
N ALA A 391 5.79 7.43 9.03
CA ALA A 391 6.39 7.76 7.73
C ALA A 391 5.91 6.84 6.60
N TYR A 392 5.81 5.53 6.88
CA TYR A 392 5.26 4.55 5.95
C TYR A 392 3.79 4.82 5.61
N LYS A 393 2.95 5.11 6.62
CA LYS A 393 1.53 5.45 6.43
C LYS A 393 1.33 6.69 5.57
N ASN A 394 2.12 7.73 5.80
CA ASN A 394 2.02 9.00 5.08
C ASN A 394 2.54 8.95 3.63
N SER A 395 3.22 7.87 3.25
CA SER A 395 3.71 7.68 1.89
C SER A 395 2.64 7.01 1.03
N SER A 396 2.34 7.58 -0.15
CA SER A 396 1.31 7.08 -1.08
C SER A 396 1.89 6.85 -2.47
N SER A 397 1.32 5.89 -3.20
CA SER A 397 1.54 5.69 -4.64
C SER A 397 0.91 6.80 -5.47
N SER A 398 -0.16 7.43 -4.97
CA SER A 398 -0.87 8.51 -5.64
C SER A 398 -0.40 9.87 -5.14
N SER A 399 -0.25 10.83 -6.07
CA SER A 399 -0.05 12.24 -5.75
C SER A 399 -1.30 12.88 -5.11
N THR A 400 -2.44 12.19 -5.19
CA THR A 400 -3.70 12.60 -4.58
C THR A 400 -3.91 11.78 -3.30
N SER A 401 -4.03 12.47 -2.16
CA SER A 401 -4.37 11.83 -0.90
C SER A 401 -5.88 11.64 -0.76
N ILE A 402 -6.27 10.59 -0.05
CA ILE A 402 -7.64 10.42 0.42
C ILE A 402 -7.93 11.53 1.42
N ASP A 403 -9.06 12.21 1.23
CA ASP A 403 -9.51 13.24 2.16
C ASP A 403 -10.53 12.63 3.13
N GLU A 404 -10.04 11.93 4.16
CA GLU A 404 -10.87 11.27 5.17
C GLU A 404 -11.80 12.26 5.90
N ARG A 405 -11.32 13.49 6.16
CA ARG A 405 -12.12 14.53 6.81
C ARG A 405 -13.26 14.99 5.91
N ALA A 406 -13.00 15.20 4.62
CA ALA A 406 -14.07 15.49 3.68
C ALA A 406 -15.02 14.30 3.58
N MET A 407 -14.51 13.07 3.52
CA MET A 407 -15.32 11.85 3.47
C MET A 407 -16.27 11.75 4.68
N GLU A 408 -15.80 12.01 5.90
CA GLU A 408 -16.64 12.09 7.10
C GLU A 408 -17.70 13.19 7.01
N GLN A 409 -17.35 14.37 6.48
CA GLN A 409 -18.30 15.47 6.31
C GLN A 409 -19.39 15.09 5.30
N TRP A 410 -18.99 14.51 4.17
CA TRP A 410 -19.91 14.05 3.14
C TRP A 410 -20.83 12.94 3.64
N ASP A 411 -20.29 12.02 4.44
CA ASP A 411 -21.07 10.93 5.02
C ASP A 411 -22.18 11.43 5.95
N LYS A 412 -21.85 12.37 6.86
CA LYS A 412 -22.83 13.00 7.75
C LYS A 412 -23.93 13.74 6.99
N TRP A 413 -23.62 14.24 5.80
CA TRP A 413 -24.58 14.93 4.96
C TRP A 413 -25.44 13.98 4.11
N TRP A 414 -25.04 12.71 3.96
CA TRP A 414 -25.78 11.71 3.20
C TRP A 414 -26.72 10.86 4.06
N GLN A 415 -26.58 10.91 5.39
CA GLN A 415 -27.58 10.29 6.25
C GLN A 415 -28.92 11.02 6.00
N PRO A 416 -29.97 10.31 5.55
CA PRO A 416 -31.29 10.92 5.49
C PRO A 416 -31.61 11.45 6.88
N ASP A 417 -32.20 12.64 6.98
CA ASP A 417 -32.70 13.17 8.24
C ASP A 417 -33.45 12.02 8.92
N GLU A 418 -32.98 11.58 10.09
CA GLU A 418 -33.78 10.72 10.95
C GLU A 418 -35.07 11.50 11.13
N GLU A 419 -36.15 11.02 10.50
CA GLU A 419 -37.47 11.61 10.67
C GLU A 419 -37.67 11.75 12.17
N ALA A 420 -38.04 12.97 12.57
CA ALA A 420 -38.47 13.27 13.91
C ALA A 420 -39.75 12.47 14.18
N ASP A 421 -39.59 11.19 14.50
CA ASP A 421 -40.56 10.41 15.26
C ASP A 421 -40.48 10.90 16.71
N GLU A 422 -40.91 12.13 16.94
CA GLU A 422 -41.31 12.62 18.25
C GLU A 422 -42.73 13.20 18.13
N ASP A 423 -43.67 12.32 18.47
CA ASP A 423 -44.90 12.61 19.22
C ASP A 423 -45.86 13.67 18.67
N ASP A 424 -46.78 13.24 17.80
CA ASP A 424 -48.14 13.79 17.72
C ASP A 424 -49.17 12.65 17.88
N GLU A 425 -49.18 12.01 19.05
CA GLU A 425 -50.37 11.33 19.60
C GLU A 425 -50.49 11.64 21.11
N GLU A 426 -51.22 12.71 21.44
CA GLU A 426 -52.28 12.69 22.48
C GLU A 426 -53.26 13.87 22.33
#